data_AF-A0A4U5MIQ9-F1
#
_entry.id   AF-A0A4U5MIQ9-F1
#
_cell.length_a   1.000
_cell.length_b   1.000
_cell.length_c   1.000
_cell.angle_alpha   90.00
_cell.angle_beta   90.00
_cell.angle_gamma   90.00
#
_symmetry.space_group_name_H-M   'P 1'
#
loop_
_entity.id
_entity.type
_entity.pdbx_description
1 polymer ?
#
loop_
_entity_poly.entity_id
_entity_poly.type
_entity_poly.pdbx_seq_one_letter_code
_entity_poly.pdbx_strand_id
1 'polypeptide(L)' 'MECDPATRQRLVYLDKSRELGSKFIITDLDETHVLIEPDKVDSLVQKLESIMESLNKSCVLPCYKNYVLG' A
#
# COMPACT_ATOMS: atom_id res chain seq x y z
N MET A 1 -7.87 3.82 4.13
CA MET A 1 -6.72 3.52 5.01
C MET A 1 -6.06 4.82 5.40
N GLU A 2 -5.66 4.96 6.66
CA GLU A 2 -4.73 6.00 7.11
C GLU A 2 -3.30 5.48 6.88
N CYS A 3 -2.35 6.32 6.50
CA CYS A 3 -0.95 5.95 6.33
C CYS A 3 -0.08 7.21 6.38
N ASP A 4 1.22 7.04 6.65
CA ASP A 4 2.14 8.16 6.58
C ASP A 4 2.30 8.68 5.13
N PRO A 5 2.67 9.96 4.93
CA PRO A 5 2.77 10.55 3.59
C PRO A 5 3.75 9.82 2.65
N ALA A 6 4.80 9.20 3.18
CA ALA A 6 5.76 8.46 2.36
C ALA A 6 5.16 7.14 1.86
N THR A 7 4.42 6.42 2.72
CA THR A 7 3.62 5.27 2.31
C THR A 7 2.59 5.65 1.25
N ARG A 8 1.84 6.74 1.45
CA ARG A 8 0.86 7.20 0.45
C ARG A 8 1.52 7.43 -0.91
N GLN A 9 2.65 8.13 -0.95
CA GLN A 9 3.38 8.36 -2.21
C GLN A 9 3.79 7.05 -2.89
N ARG A 10 4.21 6.04 -2.11
CA ARG A 10 4.53 4.70 -2.61
C ARG A 10 3.31 4.05 -3.24
N LEU A 11 2.15 4.11 -2.58
CA LEU A 11 0.89 3.54 -3.07
C LEU A 11 0.43 4.21 -4.38
N VAL A 12 0.48 5.54 -4.43
CA VAL A 12 0.15 6.30 -5.66
C VAL A 12 1.10 5.94 -6.81
N TYR A 13 2.39 5.73 -6.51
CA TYR A 13 3.34 5.26 -7.51
C TYR A 13 3.00 3.85 -8.01
N LEU A 14 2.70 2.91 -7.10
CA LEU A 14 2.31 1.54 -7.46
C LEU A 14 1.02 1.49 -8.30
N ASP A 15 0.05 2.35 -7.98
CA ASP A 15 -1.21 2.49 -8.74
C ASP A 15 -0.95 3.03 -10.16
N LYS A 16 -0.12 4.08 -10.27
CA LYS A 16 0.28 4.65 -11.57
C LYS A 16 1.06 3.66 -12.43
N SER A 17 1.96 2.90 -11.83
CA SER A 17 2.75 1.87 -12.50
C SER A 17 1.94 0.60 -12.80
N ARG A 18 0.70 0.48 -12.28
CA ARG A 18 -0.17 -0.68 -12.45
C ARG A 18 0.52 -1.99 -12.05
N GLU A 19 1.27 -1.95 -10.95
CA GLU A 19 2.06 -3.07 -10.45
C GLU A 19 1.21 -4.28 -10.01
N LEU A 20 -0.10 -4.07 -9.84
CA LEU A 20 -1.12 -5.08 -9.54
C LEU A 20 -1.96 -5.44 -10.79
N GLY A 21 -1.52 -5.03 -11.98
CA GLY A 21 -2.22 -5.26 -13.26
C GLY A 21 -3.39 -4.30 -13.54
N SER A 22 -3.92 -3.64 -12.52
CA SER A 22 -4.95 -2.59 -12.64
C SER A 22 -4.69 -1.45 -11.67
N LYS A 23 -5.44 -0.36 -11.82
CA LYS A 23 -5.57 0.62 -10.74
C LYS A 23 -6.27 -0.06 -9.55
N PHE A 24 -5.94 0.40 -8.36
CA PHE A 24 -6.52 -0.04 -7.10
C PHE A 24 -6.89 1.14 -6.18
N ILE A 25 -6.39 2.36 -6.45
CA ILE A 25 -6.82 3.56 -5.74
C ILE A 25 -8.10 4.08 -6.38
N ILE A 26 -9.19 4.06 -5.61
CA ILE A 26 -10.49 4.62 -6.01
C ILE A 26 -10.44 6.14 -5.89
N THR A 27 -9.95 6.65 -4.76
CA THR A 27 -9.96 8.09 -4.45
C THR A 27 -8.81 8.44 -3.50
N ASP A 28 -8.18 9.56 -3.79
CA ASP A 28 -7.19 10.20 -2.93
C ASP A 28 -7.93 11.23 -2.04
N LEU A 29 -7.91 11.02 -0.72
CA LEU A 29 -8.69 11.83 0.21
C LEU A 29 -7.85 13.00 0.74
N ASP A 30 -6.64 12.72 1.22
CA ASP A 30 -5.69 13.72 1.71
C ASP A 30 -4.25 13.16 1.72
N GLU A 31 -3.31 13.87 2.32
CA GLU A 31 -1.89 13.51 2.37
C GLU A 31 -1.58 12.23 3.17
N THR A 32 -2.54 11.73 3.94
CA THR A 32 -2.42 10.53 4.78
C THR A 32 -3.50 9.47 4.50
N HIS A 33 -4.56 9.82 3.77
CA HIS A 33 -5.69 8.94 3.52
C HIS A 33 -5.88 8.65 2.04
N VAL A 34 -5.97 7.36 1.72
CA VAL A 34 -6.37 6.88 0.39
C VAL A 34 -7.45 5.82 0.52
N LEU A 35 -8.36 5.82 -0.45
CA LEU A 35 -9.39 4.81 -0.59
C LEU A 35 -8.97 3.80 -1.66
N ILE A 36 -8.91 2.53 -1.27
CA ILE A 36 -8.46 1.42 -2.09
C ILE A 36 -9.62 0.47 -2.31
N GLU A 37 -9.67 -0.15 -3.50
CA GLU A 37 -10.64 -1.21 -3.77
C GLU A 37 -10.43 -2.40 -2.83
N PRO A 38 -11.47 -2.86 -2.12
CA PRO A 38 -11.34 -3.85 -1.07
C PRO A 38 -10.81 -5.20 -1.59
N ASP A 39 -11.11 -5.56 -2.84
CA ASP A 39 -10.62 -6.76 -3.52
C ASP A 39 -9.12 -6.71 -3.86
N LYS A 40 -8.52 -5.52 -3.88
CA LYS A 40 -7.10 -5.30 -4.18
C LYS A 40 -6.22 -5.19 -2.95
N VAL A 41 -6.82 -5.05 -1.76
CA VAL A 41 -6.09 -4.87 -0.50
C VAL A 41 -5.13 -6.03 -0.23
N ASP A 42 -5.61 -7.28 -0.33
CA ASP A 42 -4.75 -8.46 -0.11
C ASP A 42 -3.58 -8.53 -1.10
N SER A 43 -3.87 -8.29 -2.38
CA SER A 43 -2.84 -8.28 -3.44
C SER A 43 -1.80 -7.18 -3.22
N LEU A 44 -2.23 -6.02 -2.71
CA LEU A 44 -1.36 -4.89 -2.41
C LEU A 44 -0.45 -5.21 -1.22
N VAL A 45 -1.00 -5.78 -0.15
CA VAL A 45 -0.22 -6.21 1.01
C VAL A 45 0.83 -7.24 0.59
N GLN A 46 0.45 -8.28 -0.15
CA GLN A 46 1.40 -9.28 -0.64
C GLN A 46 2.50 -8.69 -1.52
N LYS A 47 2.15 -7.74 -2.41
CA LYS A 47 3.15 -7.06 -3.26
C LYS A 47 4.11 -6.22 -2.42
N LEU A 48 3.60 -5.49 -1.43
CA LEU A 48 4.43 -4.72 -0.51
C LEU A 48 5.36 -5.64 0.30
N GLU A 49 4.83 -6.73 0.86
CA GLU A 49 5.62 -7.75 1.58
C GLU A 49 6.74 -8.32 0.70
N SER A 50 6.44 -8.68 -0.54
CA SER A 50 7.43 -9.21 -1.51
C SER A 50 8.52 -8.17 -1.85
N ILE A 51 8.15 -6.91 -2.07
CA ILE A 51 9.11 -5.82 -2.30
C ILE A 51 10.02 -5.67 -1.09
N MET A 52 9.47 -5.77 0.12
CA MET A 52 10.22 -5.55 1.36
C MET A 52 11.12 -6.73 1.71
N GLU A 53 10.70 -7.96 1.43
CA GLU A 53 11.52 -9.18 1.50
C GLU A 53 12.71 -9.08 0.54
N SER A 54 12.48 -8.63 -0.69
CA SER A 54 13.55 -8.43 -1.67
C SER A 54 14.57 -7.35 -1.26
N LEU A 55 14.16 -6.40 -0.41
CA LEU A 55 15.01 -5.32 0.09
C LEU A 55 15.80 -5.68 1.36
N ASN A 56 15.70 -6.92 1.85
CA ASN A 56 16.45 -7.45 2.99
C ASN A 56 16.33 -6.58 4.28
N LYS A 57 15.21 -5.88 4.46
CA LYS A 57 14.95 -4.99 5.63
C LYS A 57 13.95 -5.64 6.59
N SER A 58 14.46 -6.26 7.64
CA SER A 58 13.71 -7.04 8.65
C SER A 58 12.78 -6.25 9.58
N CYS A 59 12.58 -4.94 9.43
CA CYS A 59 11.96 -4.10 10.48
C CYS A 59 10.60 -3.47 10.17
N VAL A 60 9.97 -3.72 9.01
CA VAL A 60 8.85 -2.86 8.57
C VAL A 60 7.47 -3.56 8.64
N LEU A 61 7.43 -4.89 8.78
CA LEU A 61 6.18 -5.66 8.91
C LEU A 61 5.28 -5.30 10.12
N PRO A 62 5.80 -4.91 11.31
CA PRO A 62 4.92 -4.57 12.43
C PRO A 62 4.09 -3.31 12.21
N CYS A 63 4.57 -2.37 11.40
CA CYS A 63 3.87 -1.10 11.19
C CYS A 63 2.66 -1.27 10.26
N TYR A 64 2.76 -2.07 9.19
CA TYR A 64 1.69 -2.19 8.19
C TYR A 64 0.48 -3.02 8.64
N LYS A 65 0.67 -4.02 9.51
CA LYS A 65 -0.47 -4.82 10.02
C LYS A 65 -1.48 -3.99 10.83
N ASN A 66 -1.05 -2.88 11.43
CA ASN A 66 -1.95 -1.95 12.13
C ASN A 66 -2.68 -0.97 11.20
N TYR A 67 -2.25 -0.82 9.94
CA TYR A 67 -2.82 0.15 9.00
C TYR A 67 -3.87 -0.43 8.04
N VAL A 68 -3.97 -1.76 7.96
CA VAL A 68 -4.86 -2.46 7.01
C VAL A 68 -6.08 -3.10 7.68
N LEU A 69 -6.07 -3.24 9.01
CA LEU A 69 -7.19 -3.78 9.78
C LEU A 69 -7.72 -2.72 10.76
N GLY A 70 -8.45 -1.75 10.20
CA GLY A 70 -9.38 -0.88 10.92
C GLY A 70 -10.76 -1.02 10.31
#